data_AF-A0A8T6M3Y9-F1
#
_entry.id   AF-A0A8T6M3Y9-F1
#
_cell.length_a   1.000
_cell.length_b   1.000
_cell.length_c   1.000
_cell.angle_alpha   90.00
_cell.angle_beta   90.00
_cell.angle_gamma   90.00
#
_symmetry.space_group_name_H-M   'P 1'
#
loop_
_entity.id
_entity.type
_entity.pdbx_description
1 polymer ?
#
loop_
_entity_poly.entity_id
_entity_poly.type
_entity_poly.pdbx_seq_one_letter_code
_entity_poly.pdbx_strand_id
1 'polypeptide(L)'
;MGMLSIAGMVLGLDGFGPIVDNAGGIVEMSGGSSKLRKITDSLDSAGNTTKALTKGYAMASAGLAALLLFQAYLEVTKITVVDIVVPKIIVGLFIGCLLPFIFASFAIRAVGKAAFKMVEEVRRQFKEIPGIMTGKAKPDYSKCIEISTVAAQKEMILPGLIPIAVPILIGFTLGAEAVGALLIGATLTGFILAMMMNTGGAAWDNAKKYIEDGFLGGKGSEAHKAAVTGDTVGDPFKDTAGPSLHVLVKLLNTICLTFGMLFVLHALL
;
A
#
# COMPACT_ATOMS: atom_id res chain seq x y z
N MET A 1 -2.49 -21.65 -5.67
CA MET A 1 -1.54 -22.51 -4.92
C MET A 1 -0.16 -22.58 -5.56
N GLY A 2 -0.04 -22.84 -6.87
CA GLY A 2 1.28 -22.98 -7.53
C GLY A 2 2.24 -21.79 -7.36
N MET A 3 1.75 -20.55 -7.49
CA MET A 3 2.54 -19.34 -7.25
C MET A 3 3.05 -19.32 -5.79
N LEU A 4 2.17 -19.30 -4.79
CA LEU A 4 2.59 -19.30 -3.37
C LEU A 4 3.32 -20.57 -2.86
N SER A 5 3.63 -21.55 -3.71
CA SER A 5 4.43 -22.74 -3.30
C SER A 5 5.84 -22.37 -2.81
N ILE A 6 6.40 -21.28 -3.32
CA ILE A 6 7.69 -20.72 -2.90
C ILE A 6 7.54 -19.56 -1.89
N ALA A 7 6.40 -19.45 -1.21
CA ALA A 7 6.13 -18.35 -0.29
C ALA A 7 7.21 -18.16 0.78
N GLY A 8 7.82 -19.23 1.27
CA GLY A 8 8.93 -19.14 2.23
C GLY A 8 10.13 -18.34 1.69
N MET A 9 10.49 -18.54 0.42
CA MET A 9 11.56 -17.77 -0.22
C MET A 9 11.15 -16.31 -0.45
N VAL A 10 9.91 -16.09 -0.92
CA VAL A 10 9.35 -14.75 -1.16
C VAL A 10 9.35 -13.93 0.13
N LEU A 11 8.88 -14.50 1.24
CA LEU A 11 8.88 -13.86 2.55
C LEU A 11 10.29 -13.62 3.09
N GLY A 12 11.22 -14.53 2.83
CA GLY A 12 12.63 -14.32 3.16
C GLY A 12 13.24 -13.11 2.43
N LEU A 13 12.94 -12.97 1.14
CA LEU A 13 13.39 -11.83 0.32
C LEU A 13 12.72 -10.51 0.71
N ASP A 14 11.45 -10.55 1.11
CA ASP A 14 10.72 -9.38 1.58
C ASP A 14 11.25 -8.93 2.96
N GLY A 15 11.41 -9.88 3.89
CA GLY A 15 11.93 -9.63 5.24
C GLY A 15 13.38 -9.16 5.26
N PHE A 16 14.20 -9.54 4.27
CA PHE A 16 15.57 -9.05 4.11
C PHE A 16 15.63 -7.52 4.08
N GLY A 17 14.74 -6.85 3.32
CA GLY A 17 14.80 -5.41 3.09
C GLY A 17 14.64 -4.56 4.36
N PRO A 18 13.58 -4.74 5.18
CA PRO A 18 13.41 -4.00 6.43
C PRO A 18 14.51 -4.27 7.47
N ILE A 19 15.13 -5.46 7.45
CA ILE A 19 16.23 -5.79 8.37
C ILE A 19 17.46 -4.95 8.02
N VAL A 20 17.83 -4.86 6.74
CA VAL A 20 19.02 -4.10 6.32
C VAL A 20 18.82 -2.58 6.42
N ASP A 21 17.61 -2.09 6.19
CA ASP A 21 17.24 -0.68 6.39
C ASP A 21 17.44 -0.27 7.87
N ASN A 22 16.88 -1.04 8.80
CA ASN A 22 17.08 -0.85 10.24
C ASN A 22 18.56 -0.94 10.63
N ALA A 23 19.32 -1.88 10.06
CA ALA A 23 20.75 -2.00 10.31
C ALA A 23 21.50 -0.72 9.87
N GLY A 24 21.17 -0.15 8.71
CA GLY A 24 21.71 1.13 8.26
C GLY A 24 21.38 2.27 9.22
N GLY A 25 20.13 2.36 9.67
CA GLY A 25 19.70 3.33 10.68
C GLY A 25 20.49 3.23 11.99
N ILE A 26 20.71 2.01 12.50
CA ILE A 26 21.50 1.77 13.72
C ILE A 26 22.97 2.18 13.50
N VAL A 27 23.56 1.86 12.35
CA VAL A 27 24.94 2.27 12.01
C VAL A 27 25.06 3.79 12.04
N GLU A 28 24.10 4.52 11.48
CA GLU A 28 24.11 5.99 11.48
C GLU A 28 23.96 6.54 12.91
N MET A 29 22.97 6.06 13.66
CA MET A 29 22.67 6.54 15.01
C MET A 29 23.76 6.21 16.03
N SER A 30 24.56 5.17 15.79
CA SER A 30 25.68 4.77 16.65
C SER A 30 27.01 5.45 16.29
N GLY A 31 27.05 6.29 15.24
CA GLY A 31 28.29 6.91 14.76
C GLY A 31 29.24 5.91 14.09
N GLY A 32 28.69 4.86 13.47
CA GLY A 32 29.46 3.83 12.80
C GLY A 32 30.30 4.37 11.63
N SER A 33 31.34 3.62 11.26
CA SER A 33 32.25 4.05 10.19
C SER A 33 31.55 4.20 8.83
N SER A 34 32.05 5.11 7.99
CA SER A 34 31.55 5.30 6.62
C SER A 34 31.63 4.03 5.76
N LYS A 35 32.59 3.14 6.04
CA LYS A 35 32.69 1.82 5.40
C LYS A 35 31.50 0.93 5.73
N LEU A 36 31.06 0.91 7.00
CA LEU A 36 29.87 0.15 7.41
C LEU A 36 28.61 0.72 6.76
N ARG A 37 28.49 2.06 6.72
CA ARG A 37 27.34 2.72 6.10
C ARG A 37 27.23 2.39 4.60
N LYS A 38 28.34 2.38 3.87
CA LYS A 38 28.37 1.95 2.45
C LYS A 38 27.91 0.52 2.24
N ILE A 39 28.27 -0.40 3.14
CA ILE A 39 27.81 -1.79 3.07
C ILE A 39 26.29 -1.84 3.28
N THR A 40 25.78 -1.18 4.32
CA THR A 40 24.33 -1.18 4.60
C THR A 40 23.53 -0.48 3.50
N ASP A 41 24.03 0.62 2.93
CA ASP A 41 23.36 1.32 1.81
C ASP A 41 23.27 0.44 0.56
N SER A 42 24.33 -0.33 0.27
CA SER A 42 24.33 -1.29 -0.85
C SER A 42 23.31 -2.41 -0.64
N LEU A 43 23.21 -2.93 0.59
CA LEU A 43 22.23 -3.97 0.94
C LEU A 43 20.80 -3.43 0.94
N ASP A 44 20.58 -2.20 1.41
CA ASP A 44 19.28 -1.53 1.41
C ASP A 44 18.74 -1.32 -0.01
N SER A 45 19.60 -0.88 -0.94
CA SER A 45 19.25 -0.78 -2.37
C SER A 45 18.80 -2.13 -2.97
N ALA A 46 19.52 -3.22 -2.62
CA ALA A 46 19.09 -4.56 -3.01
C ALA A 46 17.75 -4.93 -2.35
N GLY A 47 17.57 -4.61 -1.06
CA GLY A 47 16.35 -4.83 -0.30
C GLY A 47 15.13 -4.11 -0.86
N ASN A 48 15.30 -2.89 -1.37
CA ASN A 48 14.22 -2.14 -2.03
C ASN A 48 13.77 -2.82 -3.33
N THR A 49 14.72 -3.40 -4.07
CA THR A 49 14.41 -4.21 -5.25
C THR A 49 13.66 -5.50 -4.88
N THR A 50 14.10 -6.21 -3.82
CA THR A 50 13.40 -7.43 -3.39
C THR A 50 12.01 -7.15 -2.82
N LYS A 51 11.84 -6.07 -2.04
CA LYS A 51 10.53 -5.57 -1.58
C LYS A 51 9.58 -5.29 -2.77
N ALA A 52 10.07 -4.63 -3.81
CA ALA A 52 9.24 -4.34 -4.99
C ALA A 52 8.81 -5.61 -5.73
N LEU A 53 9.74 -6.57 -5.91
CA LEU A 53 9.46 -7.85 -6.55
C LEU A 53 8.42 -8.66 -5.76
N THR A 54 8.57 -8.74 -4.44
CA THR A 54 7.66 -9.50 -3.57
C THR A 54 6.28 -8.86 -3.46
N LYS A 55 6.18 -7.52 -3.46
CA LYS A 55 4.91 -6.79 -3.62
C LYS A 55 4.21 -7.12 -4.95
N GLY A 56 4.96 -7.16 -6.06
CA GLY A 56 4.44 -7.59 -7.35
C GLY A 56 3.96 -9.04 -7.34
N TYR A 57 4.70 -9.92 -6.68
CA TYR A 57 4.33 -11.33 -6.48
C TYR A 57 3.02 -11.49 -5.71
N ALA A 58 2.88 -10.75 -4.60
CA ALA A 58 1.67 -10.74 -3.79
C ALA A 58 0.46 -10.25 -4.60
N MET A 59 0.63 -9.20 -5.42
CA MET A 59 -0.41 -8.69 -6.31
C MET A 59 -0.80 -9.68 -7.41
N ALA A 60 0.17 -10.30 -8.08
CA ALA A 60 -0.10 -11.32 -9.10
C ALA A 60 -0.85 -12.52 -8.52
N SER A 61 -0.43 -13.00 -7.35
CA SER A 61 -1.14 -14.07 -6.64
C SER A 61 -2.53 -13.64 -6.20
N ALA A 62 -2.71 -12.38 -5.78
CA ALA A 62 -4.01 -11.84 -5.42
C ALA A 62 -4.95 -11.78 -6.63
N GLY A 63 -4.45 -11.37 -7.80
CA GLY A 63 -5.22 -11.35 -9.05
C GLY A 63 -5.71 -12.75 -9.44
N LEU A 64 -4.83 -13.75 -9.42
CA LEU A 64 -5.23 -15.14 -9.70
C LEU A 64 -6.23 -15.67 -8.67
N ALA A 65 -6.03 -15.39 -7.38
CA ALA A 65 -6.96 -15.79 -6.34
C ALA A 65 -8.33 -15.10 -6.50
N ALA A 66 -8.34 -13.82 -6.89
CA ALA A 66 -9.57 -13.06 -7.12
C ALA A 66 -10.41 -13.67 -8.26
N LEU A 67 -9.78 -14.12 -9.35
CA LEU A 67 -10.49 -14.83 -10.42
C LEU A 67 -11.15 -16.13 -9.94
N LEU A 68 -10.44 -16.92 -9.13
CA LEU A 68 -10.99 -18.15 -8.56
C LEU A 68 -12.12 -17.88 -7.58
N LEU A 69 -11.98 -16.86 -6.72
CA LEU A 69 -13.02 -16.47 -5.78
C LEU A 69 -14.24 -15.87 -6.49
N PHE A 70 -14.03 -15.16 -7.58
CA PHE A 70 -15.11 -14.67 -8.43
C PHE A 70 -15.87 -15.84 -9.08
N GLN A 71 -15.17 -16.85 -9.59
CA GLN A 71 -15.82 -18.07 -10.10
C GLN A 71 -16.63 -18.76 -8.99
N ALA A 72 -16.03 -18.94 -7.80
CA ALA A 72 -16.73 -19.52 -6.67
C ALA A 72 -17.98 -18.71 -6.27
N TYR A 73 -17.91 -17.37 -6.37
CA TYR A 73 -19.05 -16.50 -6.13
C TYR A 73 -20.19 -16.75 -7.13
N LEU A 74 -19.89 -16.87 -8.43
CA LEU A 74 -20.89 -17.19 -9.45
C LEU A 74 -21.54 -18.55 -9.20
N GLU A 75 -20.74 -19.56 -8.83
CA GLU A 75 -21.24 -20.91 -8.51
C GLU A 75 -22.18 -20.90 -7.31
N VAL A 76 -21.79 -20.23 -6.21
CA VAL A 76 -22.62 -20.12 -5.00
C VAL A 76 -23.92 -19.37 -5.29
N THR A 77 -23.85 -18.27 -6.04
CA THR A 77 -25.02 -17.44 -6.37
C THR A 77 -25.87 -18.01 -7.50
N LYS A 78 -25.44 -19.11 -8.13
CA LYS A 78 -26.07 -19.74 -9.31
C LYS A 78 -26.23 -18.79 -10.50
N ILE A 79 -25.37 -17.77 -10.59
CA ILE A 79 -25.33 -16.85 -11.72
C ILE A 79 -24.56 -17.51 -12.85
N THR A 80 -25.20 -17.69 -14.00
CA THR A 80 -24.57 -18.30 -15.19
C THR A 80 -23.98 -17.27 -16.14
N VAL A 81 -24.59 -16.09 -16.22
CA VAL A 81 -24.18 -14.99 -17.11
C VAL A 81 -24.26 -13.66 -16.36
N VAL A 82 -23.21 -12.85 -16.46
CA VAL A 82 -23.20 -11.46 -16.00
C VAL A 82 -23.33 -10.56 -17.24
N ASP A 83 -24.54 -10.10 -17.53
CA ASP A 83 -24.81 -9.28 -18.72
C ASP A 83 -24.47 -7.80 -18.45
N ILE A 84 -23.35 -7.35 -19.01
CA ILE A 84 -22.86 -5.96 -18.86
C ILE A 84 -23.74 -4.92 -19.54
N VAL A 85 -24.75 -5.28 -20.32
CA VAL A 85 -25.69 -4.32 -20.92
C VAL A 85 -26.75 -3.90 -19.90
N VAL A 86 -26.98 -4.71 -18.85
CA VAL A 86 -27.99 -4.41 -17.83
C VAL A 86 -27.54 -3.22 -16.96
N PRO A 87 -28.35 -2.15 -16.81
CA PRO A 87 -27.94 -0.94 -16.10
C PRO A 87 -27.45 -1.16 -14.66
N LYS A 88 -28.11 -2.00 -13.85
CA LYS A 88 -27.68 -2.28 -12.47
C LYS A 88 -26.29 -2.93 -12.41
N ILE A 89 -25.95 -3.75 -13.40
CA ILE A 89 -24.66 -4.43 -13.52
C ILE A 89 -23.57 -3.43 -13.91
N ILE A 90 -23.86 -2.53 -14.85
CA ILE A 90 -22.97 -1.40 -15.21
C ILE A 90 -22.66 -0.54 -13.97
N VAL A 91 -23.68 -0.19 -13.19
CA VAL A 91 -23.49 0.59 -11.94
C VAL A 91 -22.58 -0.16 -10.97
N GLY A 92 -22.83 -1.46 -10.75
CA GLY A 92 -21.97 -2.31 -9.92
C GLY A 92 -20.52 -2.31 -10.40
N LEU A 93 -20.29 -2.44 -11.72
CA LEU A 93 -18.97 -2.40 -12.34
C LEU A 93 -18.25 -1.07 -12.06
N PHE A 94 -18.92 0.07 -12.30
CA PHE A 94 -18.35 1.40 -12.06
C PHE A 94 -17.98 1.60 -10.60
N ILE A 95 -18.86 1.21 -9.67
CA ILE A 95 -18.58 1.27 -8.24
C ILE A 95 -17.35 0.42 -7.90
N GLY A 96 -17.28 -0.80 -8.44
CA GLY A 96 -16.11 -1.67 -8.32
C GLY A 96 -14.83 -0.99 -8.80
N CYS A 97 -14.84 -0.38 -9.99
CA CYS A 97 -13.70 0.34 -10.53
C CYS A 97 -13.25 1.52 -9.66
N LEU A 98 -14.18 2.21 -9.00
CA LEU A 98 -13.87 3.37 -8.15
C LEU A 98 -13.31 2.97 -6.79
N LEU A 99 -13.67 1.80 -6.25
CA LEU A 99 -13.29 1.36 -4.91
C LEU A 99 -11.78 1.39 -4.65
N PRO A 100 -10.91 0.83 -5.51
CA PRO A 100 -9.46 0.93 -5.33
C PRO A 100 -8.93 2.36 -5.28
N PHE A 101 -9.44 3.25 -6.14
CA PHE A 101 -9.03 4.66 -6.16
C PHE A 101 -9.46 5.40 -4.91
N ILE A 102 -10.69 5.17 -4.46
CA ILE A 102 -11.21 5.77 -3.22
C ILE A 102 -10.39 5.29 -2.03
N PHE A 103 -10.14 3.98 -1.92
CA PHE A 103 -9.32 3.41 -0.86
C PHE A 103 -7.91 4.01 -0.86
N ALA A 104 -7.24 4.04 -2.02
CA ALA A 104 -5.90 4.60 -2.15
C ALA A 104 -5.87 6.10 -1.80
N SER A 105 -6.88 6.86 -2.21
CA SER A 105 -7.00 8.29 -1.87
C SER A 105 -7.07 8.50 -0.35
N PHE A 106 -7.88 7.70 0.36
CA PHE A 106 -7.93 7.77 1.82
C PHE A 106 -6.58 7.43 2.45
N ALA A 107 -5.93 6.35 2.00
CA ALA A 107 -4.64 5.92 2.52
C ALA A 107 -3.54 6.98 2.32
N ILE A 108 -3.42 7.53 1.11
CA ILE A 108 -2.42 8.58 0.80
C ILE A 108 -2.70 9.84 1.62
N ARG A 109 -3.97 10.25 1.73
CA ARG A 109 -4.35 11.42 2.53
C ARG A 109 -4.06 11.22 4.02
N ALA A 110 -4.27 10.02 4.55
CA ALA A 110 -3.95 9.67 5.93
C ALA A 110 -2.45 9.86 6.23
N VAL A 111 -1.59 9.30 5.36
CA VAL A 111 -0.13 9.46 5.46
C VAL A 111 0.25 10.93 5.34
N GLY A 112 -0.31 11.66 4.37
CA GLY A 112 -0.04 13.09 4.19
C GLY A 112 -0.33 13.92 5.45
N LYS A 113 -1.51 13.74 6.05
CA LYS A 113 -1.86 14.43 7.31
C LYS A 113 -0.88 14.11 8.44
N ALA A 114 -0.50 12.84 8.59
CA ALA A 114 0.45 12.41 9.62
C ALA A 114 1.84 12.97 9.38
N ALA A 115 2.31 12.97 8.13
CA ALA A 115 3.59 13.50 7.71
C ALA A 115 3.69 15.01 7.95
N PHE A 116 2.64 15.79 7.65
CA PHE A 116 2.62 17.23 7.95
C PHE A 116 2.80 17.51 9.44
N LYS A 117 2.06 16.79 10.31
CA LYS A 117 2.21 16.91 11.77
C LYS A 117 3.61 16.51 12.24
N MET A 118 4.17 15.45 11.65
CA MET A 118 5.54 15.01 11.94
C MET A 118 6.57 16.10 11.59
N VAL A 119 6.44 16.72 10.41
CA VAL A 119 7.32 17.80 9.96
C VAL A 119 7.22 19.02 10.88
N GLU A 120 6.01 19.41 11.26
CA GLU A 120 5.79 20.51 12.21
C GLU A 120 6.43 20.24 13.56
N GLU A 121 6.29 19.02 14.09
CA GLU A 121 6.89 18.63 15.38
C GLU A 121 8.42 18.59 15.31
N VAL A 122 9.00 18.01 14.26
CA VAL A 122 10.46 17.99 14.09
C VAL A 122 11.02 19.41 13.98
N ARG A 123 10.34 20.30 13.23
CA ARG A 123 10.72 21.71 13.13
C ARG A 123 10.61 22.43 14.47
N ARG A 124 9.56 22.15 15.25
CA ARG A 124 9.39 22.69 16.60
C ARG A 124 10.55 22.28 17.50
N GLN A 125 10.90 20.99 17.53
CA GLN A 125 12.02 20.50 18.33
C GLN A 125 13.35 21.15 17.94
N PHE A 126 13.65 21.28 16.64
CA PHE A 126 14.86 21.96 16.18
C PHE A 126 14.92 23.45 16.56
N LYS A 127 13.77 24.14 16.63
CA LYS A 127 13.69 25.55 17.00
C LYS A 127 13.73 25.78 18.50
N GLU A 128 13.04 24.96 19.27
CA GLU A 128 12.74 25.21 20.69
C GLU A 128 13.70 24.53 21.66
N ILE A 129 14.35 23.42 21.28
CA ILE A 129 15.22 22.67 22.19
C ILE A 129 16.69 23.05 21.90
N PRO A 130 17.35 23.82 22.80
CA PRO A 130 18.72 24.26 22.57
C PRO A 130 19.69 23.08 22.53
N GLY A 131 20.58 23.08 21.54
CA GLY A 131 21.65 22.09 21.44
C GLY A 131 21.29 20.81 20.66
N ILE A 132 20.06 20.64 20.15
CA ILE A 132 19.70 19.49 19.29
C ILE A 132 20.54 19.50 18.01
N MET A 133 20.58 20.63 17.29
CA MET A 133 21.32 20.74 16.02
C MET A 133 22.83 20.57 16.19
N THR A 134 23.35 20.81 17.40
CA THR A 134 24.77 20.59 17.74
C THR A 134 25.03 19.21 18.35
N GLY A 135 24.01 18.35 18.46
CA GLY A 135 24.10 17.01 19.05
C GLY A 135 24.32 16.97 20.56
N LYS A 136 24.15 18.09 21.28
CA LYS A 136 24.37 18.20 22.73
C LYS A 136 23.12 17.86 23.54
N ALA A 137 21.94 18.00 22.94
CA ALA A 137 20.65 17.65 23.54
C ALA A 137 20.01 16.49 22.78
N LYS A 138 19.30 15.61 23.50
CA LYS A 138 18.56 14.50 22.88
C LYS A 138 17.20 15.00 22.36
N PRO A 139 16.78 14.58 21.15
CA PRO A 139 15.42 14.82 20.65
C PRO A 139 14.37 14.09 21.49
N ASP A 140 13.12 14.57 21.44
CA ASP A 140 11.97 13.86 21.98
C ASP A 140 11.38 12.92 20.93
N TYR A 141 11.84 11.68 20.96
CA TYR A 141 11.33 10.63 20.08
C TYR A 141 9.88 10.22 20.38
N SER A 142 9.44 10.39 21.64
CA SER A 142 8.12 9.92 22.08
C SER A 142 7.00 10.69 21.38
N LYS A 143 7.18 11.99 21.16
CA LYS A 143 6.20 12.79 20.41
C LYS A 143 6.06 12.39 18.96
N CYS A 144 7.16 12.10 18.27
CA CYS A 144 7.09 11.57 16.91
C CYS A 144 6.36 10.23 16.85
N ILE A 145 6.65 9.32 17.80
CA ILE A 145 5.96 8.02 17.91
C ILE A 145 4.46 8.19 18.18
N GLU A 146 4.09 9.11 19.07
CA GLU A 146 2.69 9.38 19.40
C GLU A 146 1.90 9.87 18.17
N ILE A 147 2.48 10.82 17.40
CA ILE A 147 1.85 11.37 16.19
C ILE A 147 1.55 10.26 15.19
N SER A 148 2.53 9.43 14.85
CA SER A 148 2.34 8.35 13.88
C SER A 148 1.38 7.29 14.39
N THR A 149 1.47 6.92 15.67
CA THR A 149 0.60 5.90 16.30
C THR A 149 -0.86 6.31 16.29
N VAL A 150 -1.17 7.52 16.77
CA VAL A 150 -2.55 8.03 16.86
C VAL A 150 -3.14 8.23 15.47
N ALA A 151 -2.34 8.75 14.53
CA ALA A 151 -2.79 8.94 13.15
C ALA A 151 -3.10 7.61 12.48
N ALA A 152 -2.21 6.61 12.59
CA ALA A 152 -2.41 5.29 12.01
C ALA A 152 -3.70 4.64 12.52
N GLN A 153 -3.93 4.63 13.83
CA GLN A 153 -5.12 4.02 14.45
C GLN A 153 -6.43 4.71 14.04
N LYS A 154 -6.45 6.04 13.96
CA LYS A 154 -7.67 6.77 13.60
C LYS A 154 -7.98 6.69 12.12
N GLU A 155 -6.97 6.86 11.26
CA GLU A 155 -7.20 6.98 9.83
C GLU A 155 -7.35 5.61 9.14
N MET A 156 -6.98 4.48 9.78
CA MET A 156 -7.19 3.12 9.22
C MET A 156 -8.65 2.63 9.26
N ILE A 157 -9.49 3.20 10.14
CA ILE A 157 -10.86 2.71 10.38
C ILE A 157 -11.71 2.83 9.12
N LEU A 158 -11.74 4.01 8.51
CA LEU A 158 -12.60 4.27 7.36
C LEU A 158 -12.21 3.44 6.12
N PRO A 159 -10.93 3.38 5.69
CA PRO A 159 -10.50 2.48 4.63
C PRO A 159 -10.80 1.01 4.91
N GLY A 160 -10.69 0.57 6.17
CA GLY A 160 -10.99 -0.81 6.57
C GLY A 160 -12.48 -1.18 6.47
N LEU A 161 -13.38 -0.22 6.69
CA LEU A 161 -14.83 -0.44 6.61
C LEU A 161 -15.36 -0.48 5.17
N ILE A 162 -14.74 0.25 4.24
CA ILE A 162 -15.17 0.32 2.84
C ILE A 162 -15.36 -1.05 2.17
N PRO A 163 -14.37 -1.98 2.19
CA PRO A 163 -14.52 -3.29 1.54
C PRO A 163 -15.56 -4.21 2.18
N ILE A 164 -16.06 -3.86 3.37
CA ILE A 164 -17.10 -4.63 4.06
C ILE A 164 -18.47 -4.01 3.73
N ALA A 165 -18.61 -2.72 3.97
CA ALA A 165 -19.90 -2.03 3.85
C ALA A 165 -20.39 -1.93 2.40
N VAL A 166 -19.51 -1.66 1.45
CA VAL A 166 -19.92 -1.40 0.06
C VAL A 166 -20.51 -2.66 -0.60
N PRO A 167 -19.87 -3.85 -0.58
CA PRO A 167 -20.47 -5.03 -1.18
C PRO A 167 -21.78 -5.44 -0.54
N ILE A 168 -21.92 -5.28 0.78
CA ILE A 168 -23.16 -5.56 1.50
C ILE A 168 -24.27 -4.62 1.01
N LEU A 169 -23.99 -3.31 0.95
CA LEU A 169 -24.95 -2.32 0.48
C LEU A 169 -25.37 -2.61 -0.96
N ILE A 170 -24.42 -2.85 -1.86
CA ILE A 170 -24.71 -3.14 -3.27
C ILE A 170 -25.43 -4.49 -3.43
N GLY A 171 -25.08 -5.50 -2.66
CA GLY A 171 -25.71 -6.81 -2.70
C GLY A 171 -27.17 -6.78 -2.31
N PHE A 172 -27.53 -6.06 -1.23
CA PHE A 172 -28.92 -5.94 -0.81
C PHE A 172 -29.73 -4.92 -1.64
N THR A 173 -29.08 -3.96 -2.30
CA THR A 173 -29.79 -2.94 -3.10
C THR A 173 -29.88 -3.29 -4.58
N LEU A 174 -28.78 -3.65 -5.24
CA LEU A 174 -28.71 -3.90 -6.70
C LEU A 174 -28.62 -5.40 -7.05
N GLY A 175 -28.49 -6.27 -6.05
CA GLY A 175 -28.50 -7.70 -6.21
C GLY A 175 -27.15 -8.34 -6.53
N ALA A 176 -27.14 -9.67 -6.54
CA ALA A 176 -25.94 -10.49 -6.65
C ALA A 176 -25.18 -10.31 -7.99
N GLU A 177 -25.87 -10.04 -9.10
CA GLU A 177 -25.23 -9.81 -10.40
C GLU A 177 -24.41 -8.52 -10.43
N ALA A 178 -24.94 -7.44 -9.82
CA ALA A 178 -24.24 -6.17 -9.70
C ALA A 178 -23.00 -6.30 -8.80
N VAL A 179 -23.08 -7.10 -7.73
CA VAL A 179 -21.92 -7.44 -6.90
C VAL A 179 -20.88 -8.24 -7.68
N GLY A 180 -21.31 -9.17 -8.55
CA GLY A 180 -20.39 -9.88 -9.45
C GLY A 180 -19.61 -8.93 -10.35
N ALA A 181 -20.29 -7.94 -10.94
CA ALA A 181 -19.62 -6.91 -11.74
C ALA A 181 -18.72 -5.98 -10.91
N LEU A 182 -19.12 -5.64 -9.68
CA LEU A 182 -18.29 -4.91 -8.73
C LEU A 182 -16.96 -5.63 -8.45
N LEU A 183 -17.00 -6.95 -8.25
CA LEU A 183 -15.80 -7.76 -8.04
C LEU A 183 -14.85 -7.71 -9.23
N ILE A 184 -15.38 -7.79 -10.46
CA ILE A 184 -14.57 -7.67 -11.68
C ILE A 184 -13.90 -6.28 -11.74
N GLY A 185 -14.69 -5.22 -11.58
CA GLY A 185 -14.20 -3.84 -11.65
C GLY A 185 -13.12 -3.55 -10.60
N ALA A 186 -13.36 -3.95 -9.35
CA ALA A 186 -12.41 -3.75 -8.26
C ALA A 186 -11.14 -4.58 -8.44
N THR A 187 -11.24 -5.80 -8.96
CA THR A 187 -10.08 -6.66 -9.22
C THR A 187 -9.20 -6.07 -10.32
N LEU A 188 -9.77 -5.67 -11.46
CA LEU A 188 -9.02 -5.15 -12.60
C LEU A 188 -8.32 -3.83 -12.26
N THR A 189 -9.09 -2.87 -11.74
CA THR A 189 -8.54 -1.55 -11.39
C THR A 189 -7.59 -1.64 -10.20
N GLY A 190 -7.92 -2.44 -9.19
CA GLY A 190 -7.06 -2.64 -8.02
C GLY A 190 -5.73 -3.28 -8.37
N PHE A 191 -5.73 -4.25 -9.28
CA PHE A 191 -4.50 -4.86 -9.78
C PHE A 191 -3.60 -3.85 -10.50
N ILE A 192 -4.15 -3.14 -11.49
CA ILE A 192 -3.39 -2.16 -12.28
C ILE A 192 -2.86 -1.03 -11.40
N LEU A 193 -3.70 -0.48 -10.53
CA LEU A 193 -3.34 0.63 -9.65
C LEU A 193 -2.26 0.23 -8.64
N ALA A 194 -2.38 -0.96 -8.04
CA ALA A 194 -1.38 -1.45 -7.11
C ALA A 194 -0.02 -1.68 -7.78
N MET A 195 0.01 -2.26 -8.99
CA MET A 195 1.24 -2.46 -9.75
C MET A 195 1.92 -1.13 -10.06
N MET A 196 1.14 -0.13 -10.51
CA MET A 196 1.64 1.21 -10.77
C MET A 196 2.22 1.87 -9.51
N MET A 197 1.50 1.82 -8.39
CA MET A 197 1.94 2.45 -7.13
C MET A 197 3.18 1.77 -6.55
N ASN A 198 3.21 0.44 -6.51
CA ASN A 198 4.32 -0.32 -5.96
C ASN A 198 5.60 -0.12 -6.77
N THR A 199 5.52 -0.24 -8.10
CA THR A 199 6.69 -0.11 -8.97
C THR A 199 7.12 1.35 -9.14
N GLY A 200 6.17 2.28 -9.27
CA GLY A 200 6.45 3.71 -9.38
C GLY A 200 7.15 4.27 -8.14
N GLY A 201 6.66 3.95 -6.94
CA GLY A 201 7.32 4.38 -5.71
C GLY A 201 8.71 3.76 -5.52
N ALA A 202 8.88 2.47 -5.85
CA ALA A 202 10.19 1.83 -5.80
C ALA A 202 11.19 2.43 -6.80
N ALA A 203 10.72 2.85 -7.98
CA ALA A 203 11.54 3.52 -8.97
C ALA A 203 12.04 4.88 -8.47
N TRP A 204 11.20 5.67 -7.79
CA TRP A 204 11.63 6.94 -7.18
C TRP A 204 12.67 6.74 -6.07
N ASP A 205 12.49 5.73 -5.21
CA ASP A 205 13.45 5.43 -4.14
C ASP A 205 14.82 5.02 -4.73
N ASN A 206 14.83 4.10 -5.69
CA ASN A 206 16.06 3.66 -6.33
C ASN A 206 16.72 4.77 -7.15
N ALA A 207 15.96 5.67 -7.77
CA ALA A 207 16.50 6.85 -8.43
C ALA A 207 17.20 7.80 -7.45
N LYS A 208 16.63 8.00 -6.25
CA LYS A 208 17.27 8.75 -5.16
C LYS A 208 18.57 8.06 -4.73
N LYS A 209 18.55 6.75 -4.46
CA LYS A 209 19.75 5.98 -4.09
C LYS A 209 20.85 6.06 -5.16
N TYR A 210 20.50 5.98 -6.43
CA TYR A 210 21.43 6.15 -7.54
C TYR A 210 22.14 7.51 -7.50
N ILE A 211 21.42 8.59 -7.18
CA ILE A 211 22.03 9.91 -7.03
C ILE A 211 22.87 9.98 -5.74
N GLU A 212 22.43 9.36 -4.65
CA GLU A 212 23.19 9.27 -3.39
C GLU A 212 24.55 8.56 -3.55
N ASP A 213 24.67 7.63 -4.50
CA ASP A 213 25.92 6.94 -4.85
C ASP A 213 26.93 7.81 -5.61
N GLY A 214 26.59 9.07 -5.89
CA GLY A 214 27.49 10.06 -6.49
C GLY A 214 27.21 10.37 -7.97
N PHE A 215 26.24 9.70 -8.57
CA PHE A 215 25.79 10.02 -9.93
C PHE A 215 24.97 11.32 -9.93
N LEU A 216 24.94 12.02 -11.07
CA LEU A 216 24.13 13.23 -11.28
C LEU A 216 24.34 14.34 -10.22
N GLY A 217 25.54 14.44 -9.65
CA GLY A 217 25.92 15.50 -8.70
C GLY A 217 25.89 15.09 -7.22
N GLY A 218 25.43 13.89 -6.88
CA GLY A 218 25.59 13.37 -5.51
C GLY A 218 24.67 14.01 -4.46
N LYS A 219 24.86 13.61 -3.20
CA LYS A 219 24.11 14.13 -2.05
C LYS A 219 24.24 15.65 -1.92
N GLY A 220 23.09 16.30 -1.73
CA GLY A 220 22.99 17.76 -1.54
C GLY A 220 22.80 18.57 -2.82
N SER A 221 22.99 17.97 -4.00
CA SER A 221 22.70 18.59 -5.30
C SER A 221 21.20 18.87 -5.49
N GLU A 222 20.86 19.72 -6.47
CA GLU A 222 19.46 19.97 -6.83
C GLU A 222 18.76 18.71 -7.36
N ALA A 223 19.49 17.86 -8.11
CA ALA A 223 19.00 16.56 -8.54
C ALA A 223 18.65 15.66 -7.34
N HIS A 224 19.50 15.64 -6.31
CA HIS A 224 19.25 14.89 -5.09
C HIS A 224 18.00 15.39 -4.36
N LYS A 225 17.82 16.71 -4.19
CA LYS A 225 16.62 17.28 -3.55
C LYS A 225 15.34 16.95 -4.33
N ALA A 226 15.40 17.00 -5.67
CA ALA A 226 14.27 16.61 -6.52
C ALA A 226 13.93 15.12 -6.37
N ALA A 227 14.94 14.25 -6.34
CA ALA A 227 14.75 12.81 -6.15
C ALA A 227 14.20 12.47 -4.76
N VAL A 228 14.68 13.13 -3.71
CA VAL A 228 14.10 13.02 -2.35
C VAL A 228 12.63 13.42 -2.36
N THR A 229 12.26 14.50 -3.07
CA THR A 229 10.85 14.90 -3.20
C THR A 229 10.03 13.82 -3.89
N GLY A 230 10.52 13.24 -4.99
CA GLY A 230 9.86 12.13 -5.69
C GLY A 230 9.68 10.90 -4.80
N ASP A 231 10.71 10.54 -4.03
CA ASP A 231 10.66 9.41 -3.09
C ASP A 231 9.61 9.63 -1.99
N THR A 232 9.54 10.83 -1.41
CA THR A 232 8.52 11.16 -0.40
C THR A 232 7.09 11.14 -0.94
N VAL A 233 6.89 11.38 -2.25
CA VAL A 233 5.61 11.15 -2.94
C VAL A 233 5.36 9.66 -3.15
N GLY A 234 6.41 8.89 -3.43
CA GLY A 234 6.39 7.45 -3.62
C GLY A 234 6.17 6.63 -2.35
N ASP A 235 6.54 7.13 -1.17
CA ASP A 235 6.39 6.43 0.12
C ASP A 235 4.93 6.00 0.41
N PRO A 236 3.93 6.88 0.41
CA PRO A 236 2.54 6.46 0.62
C PRO A 236 2.03 5.54 -0.49
N PHE A 237 2.61 5.61 -1.70
CA PHE A 237 2.24 4.72 -2.81
C PHE A 237 2.74 3.30 -2.55
N LYS A 238 4.05 3.16 -2.33
CA LYS A 238 4.71 1.86 -2.27
C LYS A 238 4.59 1.16 -0.92
N ASP A 239 4.36 1.89 0.17
CA ASP A 239 4.37 1.32 1.54
C ASP A 239 3.03 1.45 2.28
N THR A 240 2.02 2.08 1.67
CA THR A 240 0.68 2.16 2.28
C THR A 240 -0.41 1.77 1.30
N ALA A 241 -0.67 2.59 0.27
CA ALA A 241 -1.81 2.40 -0.61
C ALA A 241 -1.65 1.17 -1.52
N GLY A 242 -0.55 1.11 -2.29
CA GLY A 242 -0.29 0.07 -3.28
C GLY A 242 -0.32 -1.35 -2.70
N PRO A 243 0.43 -1.66 -1.62
CA PRO A 243 0.38 -2.97 -1.00
C PRO A 243 -1.00 -3.29 -0.42
N SER A 244 -1.72 -2.30 0.13
CA SER A 244 -3.02 -2.54 0.75
C SER A 244 -4.13 -2.90 -0.25
N LEU A 245 -3.98 -2.50 -1.52
CA LEU A 245 -4.94 -2.86 -2.58
C LEU A 245 -5.04 -4.37 -2.82
N HIS A 246 -3.97 -5.13 -2.57
CA HIS A 246 -4.02 -6.59 -2.66
C HIS A 246 -4.96 -7.18 -1.60
N VAL A 247 -4.96 -6.59 -0.40
CA VAL A 247 -5.83 -6.99 0.71
C VAL A 247 -7.26 -6.57 0.41
N LEU A 248 -7.47 -5.35 -0.09
CA LEU A 248 -8.78 -4.85 -0.51
C LEU A 248 -9.46 -5.82 -1.48
N VAL A 249 -8.78 -6.21 -2.56
CA VAL A 249 -9.33 -7.10 -3.58
C VAL A 249 -9.68 -8.48 -3.00
N LYS A 250 -8.79 -9.05 -2.17
CA LYS A 250 -9.08 -10.34 -1.52
C LYS A 250 -10.26 -10.25 -0.57
N LEU A 251 -10.31 -9.21 0.27
CA LEU A 251 -11.36 -9.02 1.25
C LEU A 251 -12.73 -8.82 0.60
N LEU A 252 -12.81 -8.00 -0.46
CA LEU A 252 -14.03 -7.84 -1.25
C LEU A 252 -14.55 -9.19 -1.74
N ASN A 253 -13.69 -9.99 -2.35
CA ASN A 253 -14.05 -11.33 -2.84
C ASN A 253 -14.53 -12.25 -1.70
N THR A 254 -13.84 -12.27 -0.55
CA THR A 254 -14.24 -13.09 0.60
C THR A 254 -15.60 -12.67 1.18
N ILE A 255 -15.83 -11.37 1.32
CA ILE A 255 -17.12 -10.84 1.83
C ILE A 255 -18.24 -11.19 0.85
N CYS A 256 -18.06 -10.92 -0.45
CA CYS A 256 -19.07 -11.23 -1.46
C CYS A 256 -19.40 -12.72 -1.50
N LEU A 257 -18.39 -13.60 -1.44
CA LEU A 257 -18.61 -15.04 -1.42
C LEU A 257 -19.40 -15.47 -0.18
N THR A 258 -19.06 -14.92 1.00
CA THR A 258 -19.72 -15.26 2.26
C THR A 258 -21.19 -14.85 2.27
N PHE A 259 -21.51 -13.67 1.73
CA PHE A 259 -22.87 -13.13 1.72
C PHE A 259 -23.64 -13.42 0.42
N GLY A 260 -23.03 -14.09 -0.57
CA GLY A 260 -23.61 -14.25 -1.91
C GLY A 260 -25.02 -14.82 -1.91
N MET A 261 -25.26 -15.89 -1.14
CA MET A 261 -26.60 -16.48 -1.01
C MET A 261 -27.62 -15.53 -0.37
N LEU A 262 -27.19 -14.68 0.56
CA LEU A 262 -28.08 -13.70 1.19
C LEU A 262 -28.48 -12.62 0.19
N PHE A 263 -27.57 -12.20 -0.70
CA PHE A 263 -27.88 -11.25 -1.77
C PHE A 263 -28.88 -11.81 -2.77
N VAL A 264 -28.82 -13.11 -3.08
CA VAL A 264 -29.80 -13.75 -3.96
C VAL A 264 -31.19 -13.82 -3.30
N LEU A 265 -31.25 -14.12 -2.01
CA LEU A 265 -32.51 -14.36 -1.30
C LEU A 265 -33.23 -13.08 -0.84
N HIS A 266 -32.50 -11.99 -0.59
CA HIS A 266 -33.04 -10.81 0.09
C HIS A 266 -32.67 -9.49 -0.61
N ALA A 267 -32.33 -9.51 -1.90
CA ALA A 267 -32.17 -8.27 -2.66
C ALA A 267 -33.49 -7.48 -2.71
N LEU A 268 -33.39 -6.16 -2.54
CA LEU A 268 -34.53 -5.24 -2.55
C LEU A 268 -34.97 -4.85 -3.97
N LEU A 269 -34.07 -4.97 -4.97
CA LEU A 269 -34.32 -4.70 -6.39
C LEU A 269 -33.89 -5.89 -7.27
#